data_AF-A0A6M6JLI8-F1
#
_entry.id   AF-A0A6M6JLI8-F1
#
_cell.length_a   1.000
_cell.length_b   1.000
_cell.length_c   1.000
_cell.angle_alpha   90.00
_cell.angle_beta   90.00
_cell.angle_gamma   90.00
#
_symmetry.space_group_name_H-M   'P 1'
#
loop_
_entity.id
_entity.type
_entity.pdbx_description
1 polymer ?
#
loop_
_entity_poly.entity_id
_entity_poly.type
_entity_poly.pdbx_seq_one_letter_code
_entity_poly.pdbx_strand_id
1 'polypeptide(L)'
;MDDDEAKQIRADFSDAVNMSGRELREWLETDDSEAVGDHKDGGEAVGHEMGRHIVELQGTKAGDLTDEDLARMRKVVGYVHRHLAQRPKGDVTDTRWRYSLMNWGHDPLKD
;
A
#
# COMPACT_ATOMS: atom_id res chain seq x y z
N MET A 1 17.93 -10.21 9.84
CA MET A 1 17.11 -9.17 10.48
C MET A 1 16.91 -9.57 11.94
N ASP A 2 16.92 -8.64 12.91
CA ASP A 2 16.62 -9.01 14.29
C ASP A 2 15.11 -8.88 14.60
N ASP A 3 14.67 -9.50 15.71
CA ASP A 3 13.27 -9.58 16.09
C ASP A 3 12.64 -8.22 16.40
N ASP A 4 13.44 -7.26 16.92
CA ASP A 4 12.94 -5.95 17.28
C ASP A 4 12.78 -5.06 16.04
N GLU A 5 13.69 -5.17 15.08
CA GLU A 5 13.55 -4.57 13.75
C GLU A 5 12.28 -5.11 13.06
N ALA A 6 12.06 -6.42 13.08
CA ALA A 6 10.87 -7.04 12.47
C ALA A 6 9.56 -6.57 13.11
N LYS A 7 9.54 -6.40 14.44
CA LYS A 7 8.38 -5.83 15.14
C LYS A 7 8.13 -4.39 14.72
N GLN A 8 9.17 -3.55 14.63
CA GLN A 8 9.03 -2.16 14.25
C GLN A 8 8.44 -2.02 12.84
N ILE A 9 8.92 -2.80 11.88
CA ILE A 9 8.43 -2.74 10.50
C ILE A 9 6.97 -3.15 10.38
N ARG A 10 6.54 -4.15 11.15
CA ARG A 10 5.13 -4.54 11.18
C ARG A 10 4.26 -3.47 11.82
N ALA A 11 4.76 -2.79 12.85
CA ALA A 11 4.07 -1.67 13.46
C ALA A 11 3.92 -0.51 12.47
N ASP A 12 5.01 -0.07 11.85
CA ASP A 12 5.01 0.99 10.85
C ASP A 12 4.11 0.65 9.65
N PHE A 13 4.10 -0.61 9.21
CA PHE A 13 3.22 -1.09 8.14
C PHE A 13 1.75 -1.01 8.54
N SER A 14 1.44 -1.39 9.77
CA SER A 14 0.07 -1.34 10.31
C SER A 14 -0.42 0.10 10.47
N ASP A 15 0.48 1.04 10.79
CA ASP A 15 0.17 2.47 10.86
C ASP A 15 -0.01 3.09 9.46
N ALA A 16 0.77 2.62 8.47
CA ALA A 16 0.70 3.14 7.10
C ALA A 16 -0.49 2.59 6.30
N VAL A 17 -0.91 1.34 6.51
CA VAL A 17 -1.99 0.70 5.74
C VAL A 17 -3.30 0.78 6.53
N ASN A 18 -4.18 1.70 6.15
CA ASN A 18 -5.45 1.95 6.83
C ASN A 18 -6.67 1.31 6.13
N MET A 19 -6.50 0.75 4.93
CA MET A 19 -7.54 -0.04 4.26
C MET A 19 -7.48 -1.49 4.74
N SER A 20 -8.63 -2.05 5.08
CA SER A 20 -8.73 -3.49 5.35
C SER A 20 -8.47 -4.29 4.08
N GLY A 21 -8.02 -5.54 4.21
CA GLY A 21 -7.76 -6.39 3.05
C GLY A 21 -9.01 -6.65 2.19
N ARG A 22 -10.22 -6.53 2.77
CA ARG A 22 -11.46 -6.57 2.00
C ARG A 22 -11.66 -5.31 1.16
N GLU A 23 -11.55 -4.13 1.78
CA GLU A 23 -11.69 -2.84 1.08
C GLU A 23 -10.64 -2.69 -0.02
N LEU A 24 -9.40 -3.11 0.25
CA LEU A 24 -8.33 -3.06 -0.74
C LEU A 24 -8.60 -4.01 -1.91
N ARG A 25 -9.10 -5.23 -1.67
CA ARG A 25 -9.51 -6.13 -2.77
C ARG A 25 -10.62 -5.51 -3.62
N GLU A 26 -11.67 -5.00 -2.99
CA GLU A 26 -12.79 -4.36 -3.68
C GLU A 26 -12.31 -3.16 -4.51
N TRP A 27 -11.37 -2.37 -3.99
CA TRP A 27 -10.74 -1.27 -4.71
C TRP A 27 -9.92 -1.74 -5.92
N LEU A 28 -9.11 -2.79 -5.77
CA LEU A 28 -8.25 -3.34 -6.82
C LEU A 28 -9.03 -3.95 -7.99
N GLU A 29 -10.33 -4.19 -7.86
CA GLU A 29 -11.19 -4.67 -8.95
C GLU A 29 -11.74 -3.53 -9.82
N THR A 30 -11.40 -2.26 -9.53
CA THR A 30 -11.92 -1.10 -10.25
C THR A 30 -11.02 -0.64 -11.39
N ASP A 31 -11.63 -0.13 -12.46
CA ASP A 31 -10.90 0.50 -13.58
C ASP A 31 -10.00 1.66 -13.11
N ASP A 32 -10.44 2.42 -12.11
CA ASP A 32 -9.67 3.54 -11.53
C ASP A 32 -8.37 3.05 -10.88
N SER A 33 -8.44 1.91 -10.19
CA SER A 33 -7.28 1.25 -9.58
C SER A 33 -6.29 0.74 -10.64
N GLU A 34 -6.79 0.13 -11.71
CA GLU A 34 -5.97 -0.36 -12.83
C GLU A 34 -5.32 0.79 -13.64
N ALA A 35 -5.98 1.96 -13.70
CA ALA A 35 -5.56 3.09 -14.53
C ALA A 35 -4.50 4.01 -13.88
N VAL A 36 -4.12 3.78 -12.63
CA VAL A 36 -3.19 4.66 -11.88
C VAL A 36 -1.89 3.98 -11.47
N GLY A 37 -0.82 4.76 -11.46
CA GLY A 37 0.53 4.32 -11.08
C GLY A 37 1.47 4.19 -12.27
N ASP A 38 2.69 3.72 -11.96
CA ASP A 38 3.74 3.51 -12.94
C ASP A 38 3.66 2.09 -13.52
N HIS A 39 3.67 1.99 -14.83
CA HIS A 39 3.74 0.70 -15.54
C HIS A 39 5.19 0.36 -15.83
N LYS A 40 5.63 -0.84 -15.48
CA LYS A 40 6.89 -1.38 -15.99
C LYS A 40 6.62 -2.07 -17.31
N ASP A 41 7.27 -1.61 -18.37
CA ASP A 41 7.32 -2.28 -19.68
C ASP A 41 5.93 -2.63 -20.28
N GLY A 42 4.92 -1.80 -20.02
CA GLY A 42 3.54 -2.02 -20.50
C GLY A 42 2.77 -3.09 -19.73
N GLY A 43 3.32 -3.62 -18.64
CA GLY A 43 2.64 -4.49 -17.70
C GLY A 43 1.73 -3.73 -16.74
N GLU A 44 1.23 -4.44 -15.75
CA GLU A 44 0.43 -3.89 -14.67
C GLU A 44 1.13 -2.74 -13.92
N ALA A 45 0.34 -1.81 -13.39
CA ALA A 45 0.87 -0.73 -12.56
C ALA A 45 1.50 -1.29 -11.28
N VAL A 46 2.72 -0.85 -10.96
CA VAL A 46 3.49 -1.30 -9.79
C VAL A 46 2.70 -1.13 -8.48
N GLY A 47 1.89 -0.08 -8.39
CA GLY A 47 1.02 0.13 -7.24
C GLY A 47 -0.08 -0.92 -7.15
N HIS A 48 -0.70 -1.26 -8.27
CA HIS A 48 -1.75 -2.27 -8.34
C HIS A 48 -1.25 -3.66 -7.90
N GLU A 49 -0.08 -4.04 -8.42
CA GLU A 49 0.62 -5.26 -8.01
C GLU A 49 0.93 -5.26 -6.51
N MET A 50 1.43 -4.14 -5.97
CA MET A 50 1.66 -4.00 -4.52
C MET A 50 0.40 -4.10 -3.69
N GLY A 51 -0.74 -3.60 -4.17
CA GLY A 51 -2.02 -3.74 -3.50
C GLY A 51 -2.37 -5.20 -3.23
N ARG A 52 -2.18 -6.08 -4.22
CA ARG A 52 -2.41 -7.52 -4.02
C ARG A 52 -1.47 -8.13 -2.99
N HIS A 53 -0.20 -7.76 -3.02
CA HIS A 53 0.74 -8.23 -2.00
C HIS A 53 0.41 -7.69 -0.60
N ILE A 54 -0.09 -6.47 -0.47
CA ILE A 54 -0.56 -5.94 0.83
C ILE A 54 -1.72 -6.79 1.37
N VAL A 55 -2.66 -7.20 0.50
CA VAL A 55 -3.75 -8.10 0.88
C VAL A 55 -3.22 -9.44 1.41
N GLU A 56 -2.20 -10.02 0.75
CA GLU A 56 -1.54 -11.24 1.21
C GLU A 56 -0.85 -11.01 2.57
N LEU A 57 -0.07 -9.94 2.70
CA LEU A 57 0.68 -9.60 3.91
C LEU A 57 -0.22 -9.37 5.13
N GLN A 58 -1.38 -8.73 4.96
CA GLN A 58 -2.37 -8.54 6.03
C GLN A 58 -2.96 -9.87 6.53
N GLY A 59 -2.92 -10.93 5.72
CA GLY A 59 -3.36 -12.28 6.09
C GLY A 59 -2.26 -13.17 6.68
N THR A 60 -0.98 -12.78 6.56
CA THR A 60 0.17 -13.59 6.99
C THR A 60 0.47 -13.38 8.48
N LYS A 61 0.70 -14.48 9.21
CA LYS A 61 1.04 -14.38 10.64
C LYS A 61 2.46 -13.86 10.82
N ALA A 62 2.66 -13.14 11.91
CA ALA A 62 3.94 -12.59 12.35
C ALA A 62 5.15 -13.57 12.25
N GLY A 63 4.96 -14.84 12.58
CA GLY A 63 6.02 -15.87 12.56
C GLY A 63 6.22 -16.55 11.20
N ASP A 64 5.33 -16.30 10.24
CA ASP A 64 5.38 -16.87 8.88
C ASP A 64 5.93 -15.85 7.86
N LEU A 65 6.18 -14.60 8.28
CA LEU A 65 6.74 -13.56 7.43
C LEU A 65 8.21 -13.81 7.11
N THR A 66 8.54 -13.71 5.83
CA THR A 66 9.91 -13.80 5.35
C THR A 66 10.64 -12.45 5.39
N ASP A 67 11.96 -12.46 5.25
CA ASP A 67 12.74 -11.22 5.08
C ASP A 67 12.28 -10.41 3.86
N GLU A 68 11.82 -11.08 2.80
CA GLU A 68 11.26 -10.43 1.61
C GLU A 68 9.93 -9.74 1.91
N ASP A 69 9.07 -10.37 2.71
CA ASP A 69 7.81 -9.76 3.16
C ASP A 69 8.06 -8.52 4.01
N LEU A 70 9.03 -8.58 4.92
CA LEU A 70 9.45 -7.43 5.71
C LEU A 70 10.06 -6.33 4.83
N ALA A 71 10.77 -6.67 3.76
CA ALA A 71 11.25 -5.70 2.77
C ALA A 71 10.10 -5.04 1.99
N ARG A 72 9.08 -5.81 1.60
CA ARG A 72 7.85 -5.26 0.98
C ARG A 72 7.11 -4.33 1.93
N MET A 73 6.94 -4.70 3.20
CA MET A 73 6.34 -3.85 4.22
C MET A 73 7.06 -2.49 4.34
N ARG A 74 8.39 -2.49 4.47
CA ARG A 74 9.19 -1.25 4.46
C ARG A 74 8.96 -0.41 3.20
N LYS A 75 8.91 -1.05 2.03
CA LYS A 75 8.67 -0.37 0.75
C LYS A 75 7.31 0.33 0.75
N VAL A 76 6.27 -0.33 1.28
CA VAL A 76 4.93 0.23 1.41
C VAL A 76 4.92 1.45 2.32
N VAL A 77 5.47 1.34 3.53
CA VAL A 77 5.58 2.46 4.48
C VAL A 77 6.29 3.65 3.83
N GLY A 78 7.44 3.40 3.20
CA GLY A 78 8.20 4.44 2.54
C GLY A 78 7.45 5.11 1.40
N TYR A 79 6.70 4.35 0.61
CA TYR A 79 5.87 4.91 -0.46
C TYR A 79 4.76 5.78 0.10
N VAL A 80 3.96 5.27 1.03
CA VAL A 80 2.82 5.97 1.65
C VAL A 80 3.28 7.30 2.25
N HIS A 81 4.33 7.29 3.09
CA HIS A 81 4.82 8.52 3.73
C HIS A 81 5.30 9.57 2.72
N ARG A 82 6.05 9.16 1.69
CA ARG A 82 6.53 10.09 0.66
C ARG A 82 5.39 10.65 -0.18
N HIS A 83 4.40 9.83 -0.53
CA HIS A 83 3.28 10.27 -1.37
C HIS A 83 2.31 11.17 -0.58
N LEU A 84 2.10 10.89 0.71
CA LEU A 84 1.34 11.77 1.61
C LEU A 84 1.98 13.15 1.76
N ALA A 85 3.31 13.22 1.87
CA ALA A 85 4.03 14.50 1.94
C ALA A 85 3.88 15.36 0.67
N GLN A 86 3.45 14.76 -0.44
CA GLN A 86 3.21 15.43 -1.73
C GLN A 86 1.72 15.75 -1.97
N ARG A 87 0.90 15.76 -0.92
CA ARG A 87 -0.54 16.02 -1.01
C ARG A 87 -0.85 17.29 -1.84
N PRO A 88 -1.62 17.16 -2.94
CA PRO A 88 -2.08 18.30 -3.71
C PRO A 88 -2.94 19.25 -2.88
N LYS A 89 -2.96 20.54 -3.27
CA LYS A 89 -3.90 21.50 -2.71
C LYS A 89 -5.29 21.28 -3.30
N GLY A 90 -6.32 21.53 -2.50
CA GLY A 90 -7.71 21.44 -2.93
C GLY A 90 -8.37 20.10 -2.58
N ASP A 91 -9.49 19.81 -3.25
CA ASP A 91 -10.19 18.55 -3.12
C ASP A 91 -9.37 17.43 -3.78
N VAL A 92 -9.21 16.32 -3.05
CA VAL A 92 -8.41 15.16 -3.46
C VAL A 92 -9.26 13.90 -3.65
N THR A 93 -10.59 14.01 -3.51
CA THR A 93 -11.53 12.88 -3.49
C THR A 93 -11.39 11.99 -4.72
N ASP A 94 -11.42 12.56 -5.91
CA ASP A 94 -11.36 11.81 -7.18
C ASP A 94 -10.09 12.17 -7.94
N THR A 95 -8.93 11.83 -7.35
CA THR A 95 -7.62 12.18 -7.92
C THR A 95 -6.71 10.99 -8.06
N ARG A 96 -5.88 11.00 -9.11
CA ARG A 96 -4.82 10.00 -9.31
C ARG A 96 -3.88 9.88 -8.11
N TRP A 97 -3.67 10.97 -7.36
CA TRP A 97 -2.88 10.96 -6.13
C TRP A 97 -3.50 10.08 -5.04
N ARG A 98 -4.80 10.26 -4.76
CA ARG A 98 -5.52 9.44 -3.78
C ARG A 98 -5.59 7.99 -4.25
N TYR A 99 -5.98 7.78 -5.50
CA TYR A 99 -6.12 6.43 -6.07
C TYR A 99 -4.80 5.66 -6.05
N SER A 100 -3.68 6.34 -6.31
CA SER A 100 -2.36 5.75 -6.17
C SER A 100 -2.04 5.38 -4.72
N LEU A 101 -2.42 6.19 -3.72
CA LEU A 101 -2.29 5.80 -2.31
C LEU A 101 -3.17 4.58 -1.96
N MET A 102 -4.39 4.51 -2.50
CA MET A 102 -5.31 3.40 -2.28
C MET A 102 -4.79 2.09 -2.88
N ASN A 103 -4.11 2.14 -4.03
CA ASN A 103 -3.36 0.98 -4.57
C ASN A 103 -2.28 0.48 -3.59
N TRP A 104 -1.79 1.33 -2.71
CA TRP A 104 -0.82 1.00 -1.67
C TRP A 104 -1.47 0.81 -0.29
N GLY A 105 -2.78 0.56 -0.26
CA GLY A 105 -3.53 0.23 0.96
C GLY A 105 -3.77 1.39 1.91
N HIS A 106 -3.54 2.64 1.46
CA HIS A 106 -3.78 3.83 2.25
C HIS A 106 -4.84 4.72 1.58
N ASP A 107 -5.97 4.96 2.25
CA ASP A 107 -6.91 6.00 1.85
C ASP A 107 -6.71 7.24 2.72
N PRO A 108 -6.19 8.35 2.17
CA PRO A 108 -5.93 9.58 2.93
C PRO A 108 -7.19 10.37 3.32
N LEU A 109 -8.38 9.88 2.96
CA LEU A 109 -9.68 10.40 3.40
C LEU A 109 -10.37 9.49 4.43
N LYS A 110 -9.71 8.41 4.84
CA LYS A 110 -10.19 7.51 5.90
C LYS A 110 -9.69 8.01 7.25
N ASP A 111 -10.59 8.06 8.22
CA ASP A 111 -10.32 8.41 9.63
C ASP A 111 -9.68 7.25 10.41
#